data_AF-A0A6H1ZTU2-F1
#
_entry.id   AF-A0A6H1ZTU2-F1
#
_cell.length_a   1.000
_cell.length_b   1.000
_cell.length_c   1.000
_cell.angle_alpha   90.00
_cell.angle_beta   90.00
_cell.angle_gamma   90.00
#
_symmetry.space_group_name_H-M   'P 1'
#
loop_
_entity.id
_entity.type
_entity.pdbx_description
1 polymer ?
#
loop_
_entity_poly.entity_id
_entity_poly.type
_entity_poly.pdbx_seq_one_letter_code
_entity_poly.pdbx_strand_id
1 'polypeptide(L)'
;MKIKGRCTMEREITDNDIEQLDLIIAFKELRPSVIKFAREMERILKMNDFKGGWEDCSFYYLKSRLVEEVGEYFAADYAVDSKPETKQKALNELIDIANFCMMLYELRQSVEVR
;
A
#
# COMPACT_ATOMS: atom_id res chain seq x y z
N MET A 1 -54.52 -2.14 -26.46
CA MET A 1 -53.40 -1.38 -25.89
C MET A 1 -52.39 -2.39 -25.33
N LYS A 2 -51.34 -2.73 -26.08
CA LYS A 2 -50.33 -3.71 -25.65
C LYS A 2 -49.18 -2.97 -24.96
N ILE A 3 -49.02 -3.17 -23.65
CA ILE A 3 -47.87 -2.67 -22.91
C ILE A 3 -46.69 -3.61 -23.23
N LYS A 4 -45.66 -3.09 -23.90
CA LYS A 4 -44.41 -3.82 -24.15
C LYS A 4 -43.78 -4.18 -22.79
N GLY A 5 -43.55 -5.47 -22.58
CA GLY A 5 -42.86 -5.99 -21.40
C GLY A 5 -41.49 -5.35 -21.24
N ARG A 6 -41.27 -4.75 -20.06
CA ARG A 6 -39.95 -4.28 -19.62
C ARG A 6 -39.16 -5.54 -19.27
N CYS A 7 -38.18 -5.90 -20.10
CA CYS A 7 -37.19 -6.92 -19.78
C CYS A 7 -36.30 -6.36 -18.67
N THR A 8 -36.57 -6.72 -17.41
CA THR A 8 -35.65 -6.48 -16.30
C THR A 8 -34.64 -7.61 -16.32
N MET A 9 -33.41 -7.29 -16.70
CA MET A 9 -32.27 -8.20 -16.57
C MET A 9 -31.90 -8.26 -15.07
N GLU A 10 -32.60 -9.09 -14.32
CA GLU A 10 -32.22 -9.43 -12.94
C GLU A 10 -31.04 -10.40 -13.04
N ARG A 11 -29.82 -9.89 -12.91
CA ARG A 11 -28.63 -10.74 -12.74
C ARG A 11 -28.52 -11.11 -11.26
N GLU A 12 -28.31 -12.39 -11.00
CA GLU A 12 -28.01 -12.91 -9.67
C GLU A 12 -26.70 -12.31 -9.14
N ILE A 13 -26.74 -11.83 -7.90
CA ILE A 13 -25.56 -11.38 -7.15
C ILE A 13 -24.70 -12.61 -6.89
N THR A 14 -23.43 -12.52 -7.25
CA THR A 14 -22.45 -13.59 -7.05
C THR A 14 -21.67 -13.41 -5.75
N ASP A 15 -21.03 -14.47 -5.27
CA ASP A 15 -20.15 -14.38 -4.09
C ASP A 15 -19.02 -13.35 -4.30
N ASN A 16 -18.49 -13.24 -5.52
CA ASN A 16 -17.52 -12.20 -5.88
C ASN A 16 -18.11 -10.78 -5.76
N ASP A 17 -19.40 -10.58 -6.06
CA ASP A 17 -20.03 -9.27 -5.89
C ASP A 17 -20.17 -8.91 -4.40
N ILE A 18 -20.37 -9.90 -3.53
CA ILE A 18 -20.41 -9.74 -2.07
C ILE A 18 -19.01 -9.43 -1.53
N GLU A 19 -17.98 -10.18 -1.92
CA GLU A 19 -16.60 -9.95 -1.51
C GLU A 19 -16.10 -8.54 -1.92
N GLN A 20 -16.44 -8.11 -3.14
CA GLN A 20 -16.12 -6.77 -3.61
C GLN A 20 -16.85 -5.71 -2.78
N LEU A 21 -18.10 -5.96 -2.38
CA LEU A 21 -18.85 -5.05 -1.52
C LEU A 21 -18.24 -4.95 -0.11
N ASP A 22 -17.83 -6.08 0.48
CA ASP A 22 -17.17 -6.13 1.78
C ASP A 22 -15.84 -5.38 1.77
N LEU A 23 -15.05 -5.52 0.71
CA LEU A 23 -13.83 -4.73 0.49
C LEU A 23 -14.13 -3.23 0.40
N ILE A 24 -15.20 -2.84 -0.32
CA ILE A 24 -15.62 -1.44 -0.44
C ILE A 24 -16.07 -0.89 0.91
N ILE A 25 -16.81 -1.66 1.71
CA ILE A 25 -17.25 -1.25 3.05
C ILE A 25 -16.03 -1.08 3.96
N ALA A 26 -15.16 -2.08 4.03
CA ALA A 26 -13.93 -2.01 4.82
C ALA A 26 -13.07 -0.80 4.43
N PHE A 27 -12.95 -0.51 3.14
CA PHE A 27 -12.21 0.67 2.66
C PHE A 27 -12.86 2.00 3.06
N LYS A 28 -14.21 2.07 3.07
CA LYS A 28 -14.95 3.26 3.54
C LYS A 28 -14.80 3.51 5.03
N GLU A 29 -14.53 2.47 5.82
CA GLU A 29 -14.32 2.59 7.27
C GLU A 29 -12.90 3.07 7.63
N LEU A 30 -11.95 3.03 6.68
CA LEU A 30 -10.60 3.53 6.91
C LEU A 30 -10.57 5.05 7.05
N ARG A 31 -9.70 5.53 7.94
CA ARG A 31 -9.45 6.98 8.09
C ARG A 31 -8.95 7.56 6.76
N PRO A 32 -9.39 8.77 6.37
CA PRO A 32 -8.90 9.42 5.14
C PRO A 32 -7.37 9.53 5.06
N SER A 33 -6.68 9.70 6.19
CA SER A 33 -5.22 9.74 6.26
C SER A 33 -4.57 8.41 5.88
N VAL A 34 -5.16 7.28 6.28
CA VAL A 34 -4.67 5.93 5.92
C VAL A 34 -4.81 5.71 4.42
N ILE A 35 -5.95 6.08 3.84
CA ILE A 35 -6.19 5.98 2.39
C ILE A 35 -5.18 6.82 1.61
N LYS A 36 -4.94 8.06 2.03
CA LYS A 36 -3.95 8.93 1.39
C LYS A 36 -2.54 8.34 1.48
N PHE A 37 -2.16 7.84 2.65
CA PHE A 37 -0.84 7.25 2.86
C PHE A 37 -0.63 5.99 2.03
N ALA A 38 -1.61 5.09 1.98
CA ALA A 38 -1.56 3.87 1.18
C ALA A 38 -1.42 4.15 -0.33
N ARG A 39 -2.01 5.25 -0.83
CA ARG A 39 -1.83 5.67 -2.23
C ARG A 39 -0.40 6.13 -2.53
N GLU A 40 0.23 6.84 -1.59
CA GLU A 40 1.63 7.26 -1.75
C GLU A 40 2.60 6.08 -1.64
N MET A 41 2.33 5.14 -0.72
CA MET A 41 3.03 3.85 -0.65
C MET A 41 3.03 3.14 -2.00
N GLU A 42 1.84 2.91 -2.57
CA GLU A 42 1.65 2.25 -3.86
C GLU A 42 2.33 3.00 -5.01
N ARG A 43 2.28 4.34 -5.02
CA ARG A 43 2.94 5.14 -6.06
C ARG A 43 4.45 4.88 -6.07
N ILE A 44 5.08 4.80 -4.90
CA ILE A 44 6.52 4.54 -4.77
C ILE A 44 6.87 3.08 -5.11
N LEU A 45 6.03 2.12 -4.70
CA LEU A 45 6.21 0.71 -5.08
C LEU A 45 6.21 0.55 -6.60
N LYS A 46 5.23 1.13 -7.30
CA LYS A 46 5.16 1.11 -8.77
C LYS A 46 6.37 1.71 -9.46
N MET A 47 6.92 2.78 -8.89
CA MET A 47 8.16 3.37 -9.42
C MET A 47 9.34 2.40 -9.33
N ASN A 48 9.29 1.45 -8.40
CA ASN A 48 10.33 0.45 -8.14
C ASN A 48 10.00 -0.95 -8.71
N ASP A 49 8.88 -1.15 -9.41
CA ASP A 49 8.49 -2.46 -9.98
C ASP A 49 9.56 -3.09 -10.87
N PHE A 50 10.39 -2.27 -11.52
CA PHE A 50 11.52 -2.72 -12.33
C PHE A 50 12.58 -3.51 -11.53
N LYS A 51 12.55 -3.46 -10.18
CA LYS A 51 13.44 -4.22 -9.29
C LYS A 51 12.97 -5.66 -9.04
N GLY A 52 11.78 -6.04 -9.52
CA GLY A 52 11.31 -7.44 -9.49
C GLY A 52 10.55 -7.87 -8.23
N GLY A 53 9.97 -6.94 -7.48
CA GLY A 53 9.17 -7.24 -6.28
C GLY A 53 10.02 -7.49 -5.02
N TRP A 54 9.40 -8.07 -4.00
CA TRP A 54 10.01 -8.34 -2.68
C TRP A 54 9.77 -9.78 -2.18
N GLU A 55 8.99 -10.57 -2.91
CA GLU A 55 8.55 -11.91 -2.53
C GLU A 55 9.74 -12.88 -2.40
N ASP A 56 10.77 -12.70 -3.22
CA ASP A 56 12.01 -13.49 -3.19
C ASP A 56 13.12 -12.84 -2.34
N CYS A 57 12.87 -11.69 -1.73
CA CYS A 57 13.85 -11.04 -0.86
C CYS A 57 13.97 -11.79 0.47
N SER A 58 15.21 -11.92 0.98
CA SER A 58 15.39 -12.46 2.33
C SER A 58 14.89 -11.46 3.38
N PHE A 59 14.34 -11.98 4.49
CA PHE A 59 13.93 -11.17 5.63
C PHE A 59 15.07 -10.29 6.17
N TYR A 60 16.32 -10.82 6.21
CA TYR A 60 17.48 -10.07 6.67
C TYR A 60 17.80 -8.88 5.75
N TYR A 61 17.72 -9.08 4.44
CA TYR A 61 17.94 -8.01 3.46
C TYR A 61 16.93 -6.88 3.65
N LEU A 62 15.63 -7.20 3.71
CA LEU A 62 14.59 -6.18 3.91
C LEU A 62 14.74 -5.47 5.26
N LYS A 63 15.16 -6.18 6.31
CA LYS A 63 15.45 -5.57 7.62
C LYS A 63 16.64 -4.61 7.55
N SER A 64 17.71 -4.95 6.82
CA SER A 64 18.84 -4.04 6.60
C SER A 64 18.38 -2.77 5.88
N ARG A 65 17.61 -2.92 4.81
CA ARG A 65 17.05 -1.80 4.05
C ARG A 65 16.15 -0.92 4.89
N LEU A 66 15.27 -1.48 5.72
CA LEU A 66 14.45 -0.70 6.65
C LEU A 66 15.31 0.19 7.57
N VAL A 67 16.42 -0.33 8.10
CA VAL A 67 17.33 0.45 8.96
C VAL A 67 18.01 1.56 8.17
N GLU A 68 18.39 1.29 6.92
CA GLU A 68 18.96 2.29 6.01
C GLU A 68 17.95 3.43 5.76
N GLU A 69 16.69 3.13 5.40
CA GLU A 69 15.67 4.17 5.15
C GLU A 69 15.36 5.02 6.40
N VAL A 70 15.39 4.41 7.60
CA VAL A 70 15.28 5.16 8.86
C VAL A 70 16.45 6.15 9.02
N GLY A 71 17.66 5.74 8.66
CA GLY A 71 18.83 6.62 8.64
C GLY A 71 18.69 7.75 7.63
N GLU A 72 18.18 7.46 6.43
CA GLU A 72 17.93 8.45 5.38
C GLU A 72 16.87 9.46 5.80
N TYR A 73 15.79 9.01 6.47
CA TYR A 73 14.77 9.88 7.04
C TYR A 73 15.37 10.85 8.05
N PHE A 74 16.13 10.38 9.04
CA PHE A 74 16.71 11.28 10.05
C PHE A 74 17.68 12.29 9.44
N ALA A 75 18.46 11.89 8.44
CA ALA A 75 19.35 12.80 7.73
C ALA A 75 18.58 13.87 6.95
N ALA A 76 17.47 13.50 6.31
CA ALA A 76 16.61 14.43 5.59
C ALA A 76 15.86 15.37 6.53
N ASP A 77 15.26 14.84 7.61
CA ASP A 77 14.48 15.57 8.61
C ASP A 77 15.31 16.65 9.31
N TYR A 78 16.54 16.32 9.71
CA TYR A 78 17.48 17.27 10.30
C TYR A 78 17.81 18.46 9.36
N ALA A 79 17.74 18.25 8.04
CA ALA A 79 18.04 19.27 7.05
C ALA A 79 16.82 20.13 6.62
N VAL A 80 15.60 19.79 7.08
CA VAL A 80 14.33 20.40 6.64
C VAL A 80 14.32 21.91 6.82
N ASP A 81 14.77 22.40 7.97
CA ASP A 81 14.79 23.83 8.28
C ASP A 81 15.79 24.61 7.42
N SER A 82 16.79 23.92 6.85
CA SER A 82 17.86 24.53 6.05
C SER A 82 17.59 24.48 4.54
N LYS A 83 16.77 23.52 4.06
CA LYS A 83 16.58 23.23 2.64
C LYS A 83 15.16 22.71 2.37
N PRO A 84 14.24 23.51 1.80
CA PRO A 84 12.85 23.10 1.57
C PRO A 84 12.69 21.80 0.79
N GLU A 85 13.60 21.48 -0.14
CA GLU A 85 13.62 20.23 -0.90
C GLU A 85 13.80 18.98 -0.02
N THR A 86 14.40 19.13 1.16
CA THR A 86 14.61 18.02 2.09
C THR A 86 13.33 17.61 2.82
N LYS A 87 12.30 18.48 2.85
CA LYS A 87 10.98 18.11 3.35
C LYS A 87 10.33 17.02 2.50
N GLN A 88 10.36 17.17 1.18
CA GLN A 88 9.80 16.15 0.29
C GLN A 88 10.62 14.86 0.36
N LYS A 89 11.94 14.98 0.50
CA LYS A 89 12.81 13.82 0.74
C LYS A 89 12.39 13.09 2.01
N ALA A 90 12.31 13.77 3.15
CA ALA A 90 11.91 13.18 4.42
C ALA A 90 10.53 12.48 4.34
N LEU A 91 9.56 13.06 3.63
CA LEU A 91 8.26 12.43 3.39
C LEU A 91 8.38 11.14 2.55
N ASN A 92 9.25 11.11 1.53
CA ASN A 92 9.49 9.91 0.74
C ASN A 92 10.15 8.82 1.59
N GLU A 93 11.13 9.17 2.42
CA GLU A 93 11.80 8.19 3.29
C GLU A 93 10.80 7.56 4.30
N LEU A 94 9.84 8.35 4.82
CA LEU A 94 8.76 7.80 5.66
C LEU A 94 7.86 6.81 4.90
N ILE A 95 7.63 7.03 3.61
CA ILE A 95 6.89 6.11 2.75
C ILE A 95 7.70 4.84 2.53
N ASP A 96 9.00 4.94 2.28
CA ASP A 96 9.89 3.79 2.08
C ASP A 96 9.99 2.95 3.37
N ILE A 97 10.11 3.57 4.54
CA ILE A 97 10.02 2.89 5.84
C ILE A 97 8.72 2.09 5.97
N ALA A 98 7.58 2.68 5.61
CA ALA A 98 6.30 1.99 5.68
C ALA A 98 6.19 0.84 4.69
N ASN A 99 6.69 1.02 3.46
CA ASN A 99 6.76 -0.03 2.45
C ASN A 99 7.60 -1.21 2.94
N PHE A 100 8.80 -0.98 3.49
CA PHE A 100 9.60 -2.07 4.05
C PHE A 100 8.94 -2.74 5.26
N CYS A 101 8.26 -1.99 6.13
CA CYS A 101 7.46 -2.58 7.22
C CYS A 101 6.37 -3.51 6.68
N MET A 102 5.65 -3.10 5.63
CA MET A 102 4.62 -3.90 4.98
C MET A 102 5.21 -5.17 4.36
N MET A 103 6.30 -5.08 3.60
CA MET A 103 6.97 -6.24 2.98
C MET A 103 7.45 -7.25 4.04
N LEU A 104 8.04 -6.76 5.14
CA LEU A 104 8.48 -7.60 6.26
C LEU A 104 7.30 -8.28 6.95
N TYR A 105 6.18 -7.58 7.10
CA TYR A 105 4.94 -8.13 7.67
C TYR A 105 4.39 -9.26 6.78
N GLU A 106 4.30 -9.05 5.47
CA GLU A 106 3.85 -10.06 4.52
C GLU A 106 4.76 -11.29 4.52
N LEU A 107 6.07 -11.10 4.44
CA LEU A 107 7.04 -12.21 4.53
C LEU A 107 6.94 -12.97 5.86
N ARG A 108 6.51 -12.32 6.95
CA ARG A 108 6.35 -12.99 8.24
C ARG A 108 5.04 -13.78 8.31
N GLN A 109 3.99 -13.33 7.63
CA GLN A 109 2.73 -14.06 7.52
C GLN A 109 2.81 -15.26 6.58
N SER A 110 3.63 -15.18 5.52
CA SER A 110 3.81 -16.28 4.56
C SER A 110 4.59 -17.47 5.12
N VAL A 111 5.26 -17.31 6.27
CA VAL A 111 5.78 -18.44 7.05
C VAL A 111 4.61 -19.11 7.76
N GLU A 112 3.82 -19.89 7.02
CA GLU A 112 2.98 -20.93 7.63
C GLU A 112 3.89 -21.80 8.50
N VAL A 113 3.50 -21.96 9.76
CA VAL A 113 4.10 -22.91 10.71
C VAL A 113 4.05 -24.29 10.05
N ARG A 114 5.18 -24.77 9.55
CA ARG A 114 5.39 -26.19 9.22
C ARG A 114 5.70 -26.98 10.48
#